data_AF-A0A2V6FFV5-F1
#
_entry.id   AF-A0A2V6FFV5-F1
#
_cell.length_a   1.000
_cell.length_b   1.000
_cell.length_c   1.000
_cell.angle_alpha   90.00
_cell.angle_beta   90.00
_cell.angle_gamma   90.00
#
_symmetry.space_group_name_H-M   'P 1'
#
loop_
_entity.id
_entity.type
_entity.pdbx_description
1 polymer ?
#
loop_
_entity_poly.entity_id
_entity_poly.type
_entity_poly.pdbx_seq_one_letter_code
_entity_poly.pdbx_strand_id
1 'polypeptide(L)'
;MPALPEPVRATLTVATNKTTFYFRAHFNFTSDPTTAKLKIRSIIDDGAVVYLNGSEVFRIGMPAGPVAASTPASRSVDAAAYEGPFDIPSTVLVSGDNVLAVEVHQTSPTSSDITMGVQLFVLGALVPPSTLPGFTSVALTGTSLRIEWIGSGQLQSADAVIGPWADITNAASPFIAAPIGMAKFYRLK
;
A
#
# COMPACT_ATOMS: atom_id res chain seq x y z
N MET A 1 -3.05 -22.42 16.66
CA MET A 1 -2.80 -21.23 15.84
C MET A 1 -3.55 -20.04 16.44
N PRO A 2 -2.86 -18.97 16.83
CA PRO A 2 -3.47 -17.71 17.23
C PRO A 2 -4.40 -17.15 16.13
N ALA A 3 -5.31 -16.26 16.49
CA ALA A 3 -6.21 -15.64 15.52
C ALA A 3 -5.40 -14.77 14.54
N LEU A 4 -5.57 -15.00 13.23
CA LEU A 4 -4.95 -14.18 12.20
C LEU A 4 -5.66 -12.83 12.05
N PRO A 5 -4.94 -11.76 11.66
CA PRO A 5 -5.56 -10.46 11.44
C PRO A 5 -6.41 -10.39 10.17
N GLU A 6 -6.42 -11.45 9.34
CA GLU A 6 -7.23 -11.57 8.12
C GLU A 6 -7.85 -12.98 8.04
N PRO A 7 -9.02 -13.14 7.38
CA PRO A 7 -9.62 -14.45 7.17
C PRO A 7 -8.75 -15.33 6.26
N VAL A 8 -8.66 -16.62 6.59
CA VAL A 8 -7.98 -17.61 5.75
C VAL A 8 -8.77 -17.80 4.45
N ARG A 9 -8.13 -17.50 3.32
CA ARG A 9 -8.75 -17.61 1.98
C ARG A 9 -8.45 -18.92 1.27
N ALA A 10 -7.39 -19.61 1.68
CA ALA A 10 -7.00 -20.91 1.16
C ALA A 10 -6.41 -21.76 2.29
N THR A 11 -7.01 -22.92 2.54
CA THR A 11 -6.47 -23.91 3.49
C THR A 11 -5.67 -24.93 2.70
N LEU A 12 -4.44 -25.19 3.16
CA LEU A 12 -3.55 -26.18 2.55
C LEU A 12 -3.40 -27.38 3.47
N THR A 13 -3.64 -28.57 2.93
CA THR A 13 -3.18 -29.79 3.56
C THR A 13 -1.72 -29.99 3.15
N VAL A 14 -0.81 -29.65 4.04
CA VAL A 14 0.64 -29.71 3.76
C VAL A 14 1.22 -31.06 4.13
N ALA A 15 2.20 -31.53 3.34
CA ALA A 15 3.03 -32.66 3.73
C ALA A 15 3.87 -32.29 4.95
N THR A 16 4.04 -33.23 5.88
CA THR A 16 4.97 -33.07 7.01
C THR A 16 6.42 -33.05 6.52
N ASN A 17 7.34 -32.57 7.36
CA ASN A 17 8.78 -32.54 7.08
C ASN A 17 9.15 -31.66 5.89
N LYS A 18 8.60 -30.44 5.84
CA LYS A 18 8.90 -29.43 4.82
C LYS A 18 9.35 -28.14 5.47
N THR A 19 10.54 -27.69 5.08
CA THR A 19 11.07 -26.38 5.50
C THR A 19 10.47 -25.25 4.67
N THR A 20 10.23 -25.46 3.38
CA THR A 20 9.88 -24.37 2.45
C THR A 20 8.62 -24.69 1.66
N PHE A 21 7.78 -23.67 1.50
CA PHE A 21 6.54 -23.70 0.73
C PHE A 21 6.54 -22.58 -0.31
N TYR A 22 6.05 -22.88 -1.51
CA TYR A 22 6.17 -22.01 -2.68
C TYR A 22 4.79 -21.57 -3.17
N PHE A 23 4.63 -20.27 -3.33
CA PHE A 23 3.40 -19.65 -3.83
C PHE A 23 3.71 -18.76 -5.01
N ARG A 24 2.79 -18.69 -5.98
CA ARG A 24 2.88 -17.72 -7.07
C ARG A 24 1.51 -17.23 -7.49
N ALA A 25 1.44 -15.96 -7.91
CA ALA A 25 0.27 -15.36 -8.50
C ALA A 25 0.67 -14.47 -9.66
N HIS A 26 -0.12 -14.53 -10.73
CA HIS A 26 -0.04 -13.57 -11.82
C HIS A 26 -0.88 -12.33 -11.49
N PHE A 27 -0.41 -11.17 -11.92
CA PHE A 27 -1.18 -9.94 -11.91
C PHE A 27 -0.84 -9.09 -13.14
N ASN A 28 -1.82 -8.37 -13.66
CA ASN A 28 -1.63 -7.49 -14.80
C ASN A 28 -1.42 -6.04 -14.31
N PHE A 29 -0.36 -5.40 -14.77
CA PHE A 29 -0.02 -4.01 -14.46
C PHE A 29 -0.08 -3.15 -15.73
N THR A 30 -1.00 -2.19 -15.79
CA THR A 30 -1.29 -1.44 -17.02
C THR A 30 -0.64 -0.06 -17.10
N SER A 31 0.03 0.39 -16.05
CA SER A 31 0.68 1.71 -16.01
C SER A 31 2.15 1.64 -16.40
N ASP A 32 2.84 2.78 -16.38
CA ASP A 32 4.27 2.88 -16.67
C ASP A 32 5.10 2.39 -15.46
N PRO A 33 5.85 1.26 -15.58
CA PRO A 33 6.63 0.71 -14.48
C PRO A 33 7.76 1.63 -14.03
N THR A 34 8.24 2.54 -14.88
CA THR A 34 9.34 3.46 -14.54
C THR A 34 8.92 4.51 -13.50
N THR A 35 7.61 4.74 -13.37
CA THR A 35 7.02 5.68 -12.41
C THR A 35 6.46 4.99 -11.17
N ALA A 36 6.42 3.66 -11.16
CA ALA A 36 5.82 2.89 -10.10
C ALA A 36 6.72 2.82 -8.87
N LYS A 37 6.12 3.04 -7.69
CA LYS A 37 6.73 2.70 -6.40
C LYS A 37 5.97 1.52 -5.81
N LEU A 38 6.69 0.45 -5.50
CA LEU A 38 6.09 -0.77 -4.94
C LEU A 38 6.30 -0.82 -3.44
N LYS A 39 5.24 -1.20 -2.73
CA LYS A 39 5.33 -1.58 -1.32
C LYS A 39 4.70 -2.94 -1.10
N ILE A 40 5.22 -3.70 -0.15
CA ILE A 40 4.67 -4.99 0.25
C ILE A 40 4.31 -4.99 1.73
N ARG A 41 3.14 -5.53 2.05
CA ARG A 41 2.74 -5.88 3.42
C ARG A 41 2.47 -7.37 3.48
N SER A 42 2.83 -8.00 4.60
CA SER A 42 2.75 -9.44 4.72
C SER A 42 2.27 -9.90 6.10
N ILE A 43 1.82 -11.15 6.15
CA ILE A 43 1.56 -11.95 7.35
C ILE A 43 2.28 -13.28 7.08
N ILE A 44 3.43 -13.48 7.69
CA ILE A 44 4.35 -14.58 7.38
C ILE A 44 4.62 -15.36 8.66
N ASP A 45 4.58 -16.67 8.53
CA ASP A 45 5.15 -17.57 9.52
C ASP A 45 6.66 -17.69 9.33
N ASP A 46 7.40 -17.61 10.43
CA ASP A 46 8.87 -17.62 10.53
C ASP A 46 9.63 -16.66 9.57
N GLY A 47 9.80 -17.02 8.29
CA GLY A 47 10.51 -16.23 7.29
C GLY A 47 10.01 -16.39 5.86
N ALA A 48 10.33 -15.42 4.99
CA ALA A 48 9.99 -15.47 3.58
C ALA A 48 10.99 -14.78 2.66
N VAL A 49 11.04 -15.26 1.42
CA VAL A 49 11.71 -14.63 0.28
C VAL A 49 10.66 -14.29 -0.77
N VAL A 50 10.68 -13.06 -1.28
CA VAL A 50 9.72 -12.56 -2.26
C VAL A 50 10.43 -12.27 -3.57
N TYR A 51 9.85 -12.77 -4.65
CA TYR A 51 10.33 -12.61 -6.01
C TYR A 51 9.30 -11.88 -6.87
N LEU A 52 9.77 -10.97 -7.71
CA LEU A 52 8.99 -10.36 -8.77
C LEU A 52 9.64 -10.69 -10.11
N ASN A 53 8.89 -11.29 -11.02
CA ASN A 53 9.36 -11.71 -12.35
C ASN A 53 10.69 -12.49 -12.30
N GLY A 54 10.81 -13.40 -11.32
CA GLY A 54 11.97 -14.27 -11.14
C GLY A 54 13.16 -13.65 -10.41
N SER A 55 13.12 -12.34 -10.09
CA SER A 55 14.17 -11.69 -9.31
C SER A 55 13.75 -11.53 -7.85
N GLU A 56 14.64 -11.85 -6.92
CA GLU A 56 14.42 -11.58 -5.50
C GLU A 56 14.37 -10.06 -5.26
N VAL A 57 13.28 -9.61 -4.63
CA VAL A 57 13.04 -8.18 -4.36
C VAL A 57 12.94 -7.85 -2.87
N PHE A 58 12.69 -8.86 -2.02
CA PHE A 58 12.55 -8.66 -0.58
C PHE A 58 12.73 -9.96 0.19
N ARG A 59 13.22 -9.85 1.43
CA ARG A 59 13.30 -10.94 2.41
C ARG A 59 12.88 -10.45 3.78
N ILE A 60 12.23 -11.32 4.54
CA ILE A 60 11.90 -11.09 5.95
C ILE A 60 12.15 -12.36 6.76
N GLY A 61 12.79 -12.26 7.93
CA GLY A 61 13.08 -13.43 8.77
C GLY A 61 13.98 -14.48 8.11
N MET A 62 14.84 -14.09 7.15
CA MET A 62 15.76 -14.99 6.45
C MET A 62 17.22 -14.60 6.67
N PRO A 63 18.16 -15.58 6.71
CA PRO A 63 19.58 -15.28 6.79
C PRO A 63 20.09 -14.56 5.53
N ALA A 64 21.21 -13.86 5.68
CA ALA A 64 21.95 -13.30 4.55
C ALA A 64 22.59 -14.41 3.70
N GLY A 65 22.86 -14.10 2.42
CA GLY A 65 23.52 -15.02 1.49
C GLY A 65 22.55 -15.91 0.70
N PRO A 66 23.07 -16.95 0.02
CA PRO A 66 22.25 -17.85 -0.78
C PRO A 66 21.17 -18.55 0.06
N VAL A 67 19.94 -18.57 -0.44
CA VAL A 67 18.83 -19.33 0.15
C VAL A 67 18.53 -20.53 -0.73
N ALA A 68 18.46 -21.71 -0.11
CA ALA A 68 18.02 -22.95 -0.72
C ALA A 68 16.72 -23.39 -0.07
N ALA A 69 16.02 -24.35 -0.68
CA ALA A 69 14.79 -24.93 -0.14
C ALA A 69 14.92 -25.53 1.27
N SER A 70 16.14 -25.84 1.72
CA SER A 70 16.45 -26.36 3.05
C SER A 70 16.96 -25.30 4.02
N THR A 71 17.16 -24.06 3.57
CA THR A 71 17.62 -22.96 4.44
C THR A 71 16.52 -22.63 5.45
N PRO A 72 16.77 -22.72 6.76
CA PRO A 72 15.77 -22.35 7.76
C PRO A 72 15.61 -20.83 7.85
N ALA A 73 14.44 -20.38 8.29
CA ALA A 73 14.25 -19.01 8.72
C ALA A 73 15.16 -18.65 9.90
N SER A 74 15.50 -17.37 10.01
CA SER A 74 16.38 -16.83 11.05
C SER A 74 15.64 -16.39 12.33
N ARG A 75 14.31 -16.52 12.35
CA ARG A 75 13.45 -16.21 13.50
C ARG A 75 12.26 -17.16 13.53
N SER A 76 11.70 -17.36 14.71
CA SER A 76 10.42 -18.04 14.87
C SER A 76 9.30 -17.05 15.17
N VAL A 77 8.10 -17.27 14.61
CA VAL A 77 6.91 -16.42 14.79
C VAL A 77 5.77 -17.25 15.36
N ASP A 78 5.38 -17.01 16.61
CA ASP A 78 4.29 -17.76 17.27
C ASP A 78 2.90 -17.31 16.77
N ALA A 79 2.70 -16.01 16.60
CA ALA A 79 1.45 -15.41 16.10
C ALA A 79 1.75 -14.52 14.90
N ALA A 80 1.49 -15.04 13.69
CA ALA A 80 1.70 -14.28 12.48
C ALA A 80 0.80 -13.02 12.46
N ALA A 81 1.42 -11.86 12.29
CA ALA A 81 0.79 -10.56 12.30
C ALA A 81 1.23 -9.74 11.08
N TYR A 82 0.66 -8.53 10.94
CA TYR A 82 1.05 -7.63 9.87
C TYR A 82 2.48 -7.13 10.02
N GLU A 83 3.25 -7.24 8.94
CA GLU A 83 4.58 -6.66 8.79
C GLU A 83 4.63 -5.76 7.54
N GLY A 84 5.24 -4.58 7.69
CA GLY A 84 5.29 -3.56 6.65
C GLY A 84 4.16 -2.51 6.76
N PRO A 85 3.88 -1.76 5.68
CA PRO A 85 4.39 -1.97 4.32
C PRO A 85 5.86 -1.55 4.14
N PHE A 86 6.66 -2.40 3.50
CA PHE A 86 8.07 -2.15 3.14
C PHE A 86 8.19 -1.74 1.68
N ASP A 87 9.11 -0.83 1.37
CA ASP A 87 9.45 -0.52 -0.03
C ASP A 87 10.22 -1.69 -0.67
N ILE A 88 9.86 -2.03 -1.91
CA ILE A 88 10.55 -3.06 -2.69
C ILE A 88 10.92 -2.50 -4.08
N PRO A 89 12.00 -3.00 -4.71
CA PRO A 89 12.38 -2.58 -6.05
C PRO A 89 11.26 -2.81 -7.08
N SER A 90 11.00 -1.80 -7.90
CA SER A 90 10.12 -1.88 -9.09
C SER A 90 10.90 -2.14 -10.38
N THR A 91 12.22 -2.31 -10.31
CA THR A 91 13.13 -2.40 -11.47
C THR A 91 12.81 -3.56 -12.41
N VAL A 92 12.17 -4.61 -11.90
CA VAL A 92 11.78 -5.81 -12.66
C VAL A 92 10.29 -5.85 -12.96
N LEU A 93 9.52 -4.83 -12.56
CA LEU A 93 8.10 -4.69 -12.91
C LEU A 93 7.98 -4.35 -14.40
N VAL A 94 7.06 -5.01 -15.10
CA VAL A 94 6.78 -4.74 -16.51
C VAL A 94 5.35 -4.28 -16.71
N SER A 95 5.10 -3.53 -17.77
CA SER A 95 3.72 -3.32 -18.23
C SER A 95 3.19 -4.64 -18.81
N GLY A 96 1.98 -5.04 -18.42
CA GLY A 96 1.36 -6.32 -18.75
C GLY A 96 1.43 -7.33 -17.60
N ASP A 97 1.60 -8.60 -17.96
CA ASP A 97 1.60 -9.72 -17.01
C ASP A 97 2.88 -9.74 -16.16
N ASN A 98 2.70 -9.87 -14.85
CA ASN A 98 3.76 -9.98 -13.87
C ASN A 98 3.49 -11.15 -12.94
N VAL A 99 4.56 -11.78 -12.44
CA VAL A 99 4.48 -12.88 -11.49
C VAL A 99 5.09 -12.45 -10.16
N LEU A 100 4.28 -12.48 -9.11
CA LEU A 100 4.77 -12.42 -7.73
C LEU A 100 4.88 -13.84 -7.19
N ALA A 101 6.05 -14.21 -6.71
CA ALA A 101 6.28 -15.50 -6.04
C ALA A 101 6.83 -15.30 -4.64
N VAL A 102 6.48 -16.21 -3.74
CA VAL A 102 6.88 -16.18 -2.33
C VAL A 102 7.31 -17.56 -1.90
N GLU A 103 8.50 -17.64 -1.32
CA GLU A 103 8.98 -18.78 -0.55
C GLU A 103 8.72 -18.49 0.92
N VAL A 104 8.00 -19.36 1.62
CA VAL A 104 7.85 -19.30 3.08
C VAL A 104 8.70 -20.39 3.69
N HIS A 105 9.60 -20.00 4.58
CA HIS A 105 10.58 -20.85 5.23
C HIS A 105 10.26 -20.96 6.71
N GLN A 106 10.18 -22.19 7.20
CA GLN A 106 10.07 -22.51 8.61
C GLN A 106 11.46 -22.61 9.25
N THR A 107 11.55 -22.37 10.54
CA THR A 107 12.74 -22.62 11.37
C THR A 107 13.05 -24.12 11.51
N SER A 108 12.02 -24.97 11.40
CA SER A 108 12.13 -26.42 11.48
C SER A 108 11.26 -27.10 10.41
N PRO A 109 11.72 -28.21 9.79
CA PRO A 109 10.89 -29.01 8.88
C PRO A 109 9.67 -29.64 9.56
N THR A 110 9.68 -29.75 10.89
CA THR A 110 8.58 -30.32 11.68
C THR A 110 7.63 -29.24 12.20
N SER A 111 7.60 -28.05 11.60
CA SER A 111 6.63 -27.03 11.99
C SER A 111 5.20 -27.56 11.85
N SER A 112 4.35 -27.18 12.81
CA SER A 112 2.97 -27.64 12.90
C SER A 112 2.02 -26.88 11.98
N ASP A 113 2.43 -25.70 11.54
CA ASP A 113 1.63 -24.79 10.73
C ASP A 113 2.49 -24.04 9.72
N ILE A 114 1.78 -23.23 8.93
CA ILE A 114 2.29 -22.27 7.97
C ILE A 114 1.22 -21.20 7.79
N THR A 115 1.64 -19.93 7.79
CA THR A 115 0.78 -18.81 7.40
C THR A 115 1.46 -17.99 6.32
N MET A 116 0.70 -17.65 5.28
CA MET A 116 1.11 -16.71 4.25
C MET A 116 -0.06 -15.81 3.86
N GLY A 117 0.13 -14.51 4.04
CA GLY A 117 -0.68 -13.46 3.44
C GLY A 117 0.25 -12.39 2.88
N VAL A 118 0.03 -11.98 1.64
CA VAL A 118 0.81 -10.92 0.99
C VAL A 118 -0.11 -9.96 0.26
N GLN A 119 0.17 -8.67 0.41
CA GLN A 119 -0.45 -7.60 -0.33
C GLN A 119 0.62 -6.73 -0.98
N LEU A 120 0.53 -6.58 -2.30
CA LEU A 120 1.36 -5.68 -3.09
C LEU A 120 0.60 -4.38 -3.34
N PHE A 121 1.21 -3.25 -2.99
CA PHE A 121 0.73 -1.93 -3.31
C PHE A 121 1.54 -1.35 -4.45
N VAL A 122 0.83 -0.79 -5.44
CA VAL A 122 1.46 0.06 -6.44
C VAL A 122 1.05 1.49 -6.16
N LEU A 123 2.01 2.29 -5.73
CA LEU A 123 1.85 3.73 -5.63
C LEU A 123 2.24 4.29 -7.00
N GLY A 124 1.27 4.86 -7.71
CA GLY A 124 1.59 5.69 -8.87
C GLY A 124 2.54 6.80 -8.43
N ALA A 125 3.45 7.24 -9.30
CA ALA A 125 4.10 8.51 -9.08
C ALA A 125 3.00 9.53 -8.76
N LEU A 126 3.19 10.30 -7.69
CA LEU A 126 2.59 11.61 -7.63
C LEU A 126 3.05 12.25 -8.93
N VAL A 127 2.17 12.33 -9.94
CA VAL A 127 2.37 13.28 -11.02
C VAL A 127 2.71 14.57 -10.28
N PRO A 128 3.90 15.19 -10.49
CA PRO A 128 4.22 16.45 -9.82
C PRO A 128 2.98 17.31 -9.99
N PRO A 129 2.43 17.88 -8.88
CA PRO A 129 1.04 18.26 -8.79
C PRO A 129 0.65 18.90 -10.10
N SER A 130 -0.20 18.17 -10.83
CA SER A 130 -0.73 18.61 -12.10
C SER A 130 -1.13 20.07 -11.93
N THR A 131 -0.95 20.91 -12.94
CA THR A 131 -1.51 22.27 -12.99
C THR A 131 -3.03 22.32 -12.72
N LEU A 132 -3.69 21.16 -12.58
CA LEU A 132 -5.03 21.03 -12.04
C LEU A 132 -5.11 21.62 -10.63
N PRO A 133 -6.21 22.31 -10.33
CA PRO A 133 -6.39 22.87 -9.01
C PRO A 133 -6.59 21.80 -7.95
N GLY A 134 -5.92 21.96 -6.82
CA GLY A 134 -6.01 21.05 -5.69
C GLY A 134 -5.75 21.76 -4.37
N PHE A 135 -6.54 21.43 -3.33
CA PHE A 135 -6.31 21.95 -1.99
C PHE A 135 -4.98 21.44 -1.44
N THR A 136 -4.15 22.35 -0.93
CA THR A 136 -2.88 22.04 -0.29
C THR A 136 -2.95 22.10 1.24
N SER A 137 -3.85 22.93 1.77
CA SER A 137 -4.08 23.05 3.22
C SER A 137 -5.51 23.49 3.51
N VAL A 138 -6.16 22.87 4.49
CA VAL A 138 -7.44 23.31 5.05
C VAL A 138 -7.31 23.23 6.57
N ALA A 139 -7.22 24.39 7.22
CA ALA A 139 -6.92 24.47 8.64
C ALA A 139 -7.69 25.61 9.32
N LEU A 140 -7.96 25.50 10.61
CA LEU A 140 -8.45 26.63 11.40
C LEU A 140 -7.29 27.57 11.75
N THR A 141 -7.48 28.87 11.54
CA THR A 141 -6.57 29.93 11.98
C THR A 141 -7.37 30.89 12.87
N GLY A 142 -7.15 30.81 14.18
CA GLY A 142 -8.05 31.43 15.15
C GLY A 142 -9.46 30.85 15.03
N THR A 143 -10.44 31.70 14.77
CA THR A 143 -11.84 31.29 14.54
C THR A 143 -12.20 31.13 13.07
N SER A 144 -11.27 31.31 12.14
CA SER A 144 -11.55 31.27 10.69
C SER A 144 -10.99 30.01 10.03
N LEU A 145 -11.66 29.55 8.96
CA LEU A 145 -11.14 28.49 8.10
C LEU A 145 -10.19 29.09 7.07
N ARG A 146 -8.95 28.63 7.05
CA ARG A 146 -7.93 28.95 6.05
C ARG A 146 -7.88 27.81 5.03
N ILE A 147 -8.13 28.15 3.76
CA ILE A 147 -8.13 27.22 2.64
C ILE A 147 -7.04 27.65 1.67
N GLU A 148 -6.09 26.77 1.40
CA GLU A 148 -5.03 26.96 0.42
C GLU A 148 -5.17 25.94 -0.70
N TRP A 149 -4.89 26.39 -1.91
CA TRP A 149 -4.79 25.55 -3.09
C TRP A 149 -3.66 26.02 -4.00
N ILE A 150 -3.30 25.13 -4.91
CA ILE A 150 -2.43 25.38 -6.06
C ILE A 150 -3.24 25.28 -7.35
N GLY A 151 -2.67 25.73 -8.47
CA GLY A 151 -3.33 25.72 -9.78
C GLY A 151 -4.32 26.87 -9.98
N SER A 152 -4.92 26.95 -11.18
CA SER A 152 -5.78 28.06 -11.62
C SER A 152 -7.26 27.89 -11.30
N GLY A 153 -7.60 27.07 -10.32
CA GLY A 153 -9.00 26.69 -10.04
C GLY A 153 -9.80 27.77 -9.36
N GLN A 154 -11.08 27.84 -9.71
CA GLN A 154 -12.04 28.74 -9.11
C GLN A 154 -12.64 28.09 -7.86
N LEU A 155 -12.49 28.74 -6.70
CA LEU A 155 -13.10 28.28 -5.46
C LEU A 155 -14.62 28.48 -5.52
N GLN A 156 -15.37 27.43 -5.20
CA GLN A 156 -16.83 27.45 -5.09
C GLN A 156 -17.28 27.04 -3.68
N SER A 157 -18.47 27.48 -3.28
CA SER A 157 -19.13 27.00 -2.05
C SER A 157 -20.58 26.59 -2.25
N ALA A 158 -21.09 25.74 -1.35
CA ALA A 158 -22.49 25.31 -1.28
C ALA A 158 -22.91 25.06 0.17
N ASP A 159 -24.22 25.14 0.45
CA ASP A 159 -24.80 24.79 1.76
C ASP A 159 -25.16 23.29 1.87
N ALA A 160 -25.13 22.56 0.75
CA ALA A 160 -25.32 21.10 0.71
C ALA A 160 -24.27 20.44 -0.19
N VAL A 161 -23.94 19.18 0.10
CA VAL A 161 -22.90 18.42 -0.61
C VAL A 161 -23.17 18.30 -2.13
N ILE A 162 -24.44 18.33 -2.53
CA ILE A 162 -24.86 18.23 -3.94
C ILE A 162 -25.00 19.61 -4.61
N GLY A 163 -24.84 20.72 -3.89
CA GLY A 163 -25.07 22.08 -4.39
C GLY A 163 -26.40 22.70 -3.92
N PRO A 164 -26.83 23.83 -4.51
CA PRO A 164 -26.22 24.50 -5.66
C PRO A 164 -24.83 25.05 -5.32
N TRP A 165 -23.91 24.94 -6.27
CA TRP A 165 -22.54 25.44 -6.13
C TRP A 165 -22.42 26.85 -6.72
N ALA A 166 -21.88 27.79 -5.95
CA ALA A 166 -21.65 29.16 -6.37
C ALA A 166 -20.16 29.49 -6.36
N ASP A 167 -19.69 30.19 -7.39
CA ASP A 167 -18.35 30.76 -7.43
C ASP A 167 -18.16 31.77 -6.30
N ILE A 168 -17.04 31.68 -5.59
CA ILE A 168 -16.62 32.71 -4.64
C ILE A 168 -15.83 33.77 -5.42
N THR A 169 -16.47 34.90 -5.67
CA THR A 169 -15.88 35.99 -6.44
C THR A 169 -14.57 36.47 -5.82
N ASN A 170 -13.53 36.61 -6.65
CA ASN A 170 -12.19 37.07 -6.25
C ASN A 170 -11.50 36.20 -5.19
N ALA A 171 -11.87 34.93 -5.04
CA ALA A 171 -11.16 34.02 -4.17
C ALA A 171 -9.71 33.83 -4.65
N ALA A 172 -8.76 34.05 -3.75
CA ALA A 172 -7.33 33.79 -3.96
C ALA A 172 -6.83 32.85 -2.86
N SER A 173 -5.80 32.05 -3.18
CA SER A 173 -5.13 31.19 -2.20
C SER A 173 -4.05 32.00 -1.48
N PRO A 174 -4.04 32.07 -0.14
CA PRO A 174 -5.00 31.49 0.82
C PRO A 174 -6.34 32.25 0.87
N PHE A 175 -7.45 31.51 0.92
CA PHE A 175 -8.78 32.05 1.19
C PHE A 175 -9.13 31.90 2.67
N ILE A 176 -9.69 32.94 3.26
CA ILE A 176 -10.15 32.95 4.65
C ILE A 176 -11.67 32.99 4.67
N ALA A 177 -12.28 31.94 5.21
CA ALA A 177 -13.71 31.81 5.41
C ALA A 177 -14.06 31.98 6.89
N ALA A 178 -14.99 32.88 7.18
CA ALA A 178 -15.62 32.92 8.49
C ALA A 178 -16.59 31.72 8.63
N PRO A 179 -16.59 30.99 9.76
CA PRO A 179 -17.62 30.01 10.03
C PRO A 179 -18.93 30.76 10.28
N ILE A 180 -19.77 30.83 9.25
CA ILE A 180 -21.16 31.21 9.38
C ILE A 180 -21.91 29.97 9.85
N GLY A 181 -22.87 30.11 10.77
CA GLY A 181 -23.51 29.00 11.52
C GLY A 181 -24.32 27.97 10.70
N MET A 182 -24.10 27.88 9.39
CA MET A 182 -24.63 26.84 8.50
C MET A 182 -23.47 25.99 7.97
N ALA A 183 -23.75 24.72 7.67
CA ALA A 183 -22.77 23.86 7.02
C ALA A 183 -22.37 24.46 5.66
N LYS A 184 -21.06 24.65 5.43
CA LYS A 184 -20.51 25.10 4.15
C LYS A 184 -19.57 24.05 3.58
N PHE A 185 -19.76 23.73 2.30
CA PHE A 185 -18.90 22.88 1.50
C PHE A 185 -18.08 23.73 0.55
N TYR A 186 -16.83 23.33 0.27
CA TYR A 186 -15.94 24.01 -0.67
C TYR A 186 -15.40 23.02 -1.70
N ARG A 187 -15.23 23.47 -2.94
CA ARG A 187 -14.56 22.72 -4.01
C ARG A 187 -13.80 23.65 -4.95
N LEU A 188 -12.86 23.09 -5.69
CA LEU A 188 -12.21 23.77 -6.81
C LEU A 188 -12.85 23.32 -8.12
N LYS A 189 -13.12 24.28 -9.00
CA LYS A 189 -13.54 24.07 -10.38
C LYS A 189 -12.41 24.40 -11.33
#